data_AF-A0A2H3DP27-F1
#
_entry.id   AF-A0A2H3DP27-F1
#
_cell.length_a   1.000
_cell.length_b   1.000
_cell.length_c   1.000
_cell.angle_alpha   90.00
_cell.angle_beta   90.00
_cell.angle_gamma   90.00
#
_symmetry.space_group_name_H-M   'P 1'
#
loop_
_entity.id
_entity.type
_entity.pdbx_description
1 polymer ?
#
loop_
_entity_poly.entity_id
_entity_poly.type
_entity_poly.pdbx_seq_one_letter_code
_entity_poly.pdbx_strand_id
1 'polypeptide(L)'
;MPTRSSTSRSRPLLSFEMQSPPSSTIYSPTLDEDTPSKRWYHYLPLAGTVFFILAPQPSLLIVLVDYHLRTRGQPIVFGVHLAVTYTLTFLIITSLIVCVVRDPGPVQINPPDHGRGTDEVDLSEALMPPDFDFSAPGKWCRQCWAPKPDRTHHCTHCSRCVLKMDHHCPWVGAKCIGHRTYPAFLHFLFCITLLATYIAIMCIFALVYAFNNPYVVDETTPIHELLLAFAGLVFSLVIGSFFFYHVYLVTTNQTTLENLSPFLLLRHLPPLPSTGHSLSDPPLEPELSYPQRRLVKDAHGHIRLYDVGWKQNWTQVFGWNHTYGWVARILSGGAIKGDGRTFPRNPKSEELLARLAVELVKADKDN
;
A
#
# COMPACT_ATOMS: atom_id res chain seq x y z
N MET A 1 -4.51 -7.80 -69.88
CA MET A 1 -5.07 -6.46 -70.13
C MET A 1 -5.91 -6.53 -71.41
N PRO A 2 -7.05 -5.80 -71.58
CA PRO A 2 -7.95 -5.18 -70.60
C PRO A 2 -9.47 -5.36 -70.89
N THR A 3 -10.30 -4.97 -69.89
CA THR A 3 -11.62 -4.28 -69.93
C THR A 3 -12.96 -4.93 -70.36
N ARG A 4 -13.80 -5.11 -69.31
CA ARG A 4 -15.19 -4.62 -69.06
C ARG A 4 -16.35 -4.95 -70.04
N SER A 5 -17.39 -5.61 -69.48
CA SER A 5 -18.79 -5.15 -69.61
C SER A 5 -19.65 -5.57 -68.40
N SER A 6 -20.65 -4.74 -68.12
CA SER A 6 -21.51 -4.66 -66.94
C SER A 6 -22.58 -5.75 -66.81
N THR A 7 -22.98 -6.06 -65.56
CA THR A 7 -24.38 -6.31 -65.20
C THR A 7 -24.65 -5.92 -63.76
N SER A 8 -25.71 -5.14 -63.54
CA SER A 8 -26.22 -4.78 -62.22
C SER A 8 -26.77 -6.00 -61.49
N ARG A 9 -26.54 -6.07 -60.18
CA ARG A 9 -27.34 -6.88 -59.27
C ARG A 9 -27.81 -5.99 -58.13
N SER A 10 -29.12 -5.85 -58.07
CA SER A 10 -29.93 -5.24 -57.02
C SER A 10 -29.54 -5.74 -55.63
N ARG A 11 -29.29 -4.81 -54.69
CA ARG A 11 -29.12 -5.12 -53.27
C ARG A 11 -30.47 -5.60 -52.69
N PRO A 12 -30.51 -6.69 -51.92
CA PRO A 12 -31.72 -7.04 -51.18
C PRO A 12 -32.00 -6.01 -50.08
N LEU A 13 -33.27 -5.63 -49.92
CA LEU A 13 -33.75 -4.53 -49.07
C LEU A 13 -33.83 -4.84 -47.56
N LEU A 14 -33.23 -5.93 -47.08
CA LEU A 14 -33.12 -6.24 -45.65
C LEU A 14 -31.96 -7.24 -45.46
N SER A 15 -30.78 -6.74 -45.09
CA SER A 15 -29.78 -7.55 -44.40
C SER A 15 -30.04 -7.41 -42.91
N PHE A 16 -30.49 -8.47 -42.25
CA PHE A 16 -30.37 -8.57 -40.81
C PHE A 16 -28.88 -8.70 -40.48
N GLU A 17 -28.21 -7.56 -40.26
CA GLU A 17 -26.98 -7.55 -39.49
C GLU A 17 -27.36 -8.00 -38.08
N MET A 18 -27.11 -9.28 -37.81
CA MET A 18 -27.09 -9.79 -36.45
C MET A 18 -25.93 -9.05 -35.78
N GLN A 19 -26.27 -7.95 -35.09
CA GLN A 19 -25.32 -7.20 -34.28
C GLN A 19 -24.71 -8.22 -33.31
N SER A 20 -23.46 -8.60 -33.58
CA SER A 20 -22.65 -9.26 -32.56
C SER A 20 -22.75 -8.38 -31.31
N PRO A 21 -23.04 -8.93 -30.13
CA PRO A 21 -23.02 -8.14 -28.91
C PRO A 21 -21.70 -7.36 -28.92
N PRO A 22 -21.69 -6.06 -28.55
CA PRO A 22 -20.46 -5.30 -28.56
C PRO A 22 -19.44 -6.15 -27.84
N SER A 23 -18.44 -6.59 -28.58
CA SER A 23 -17.28 -7.24 -28.00
C SER A 23 -16.81 -6.21 -26.99
N SER A 24 -17.09 -6.47 -25.72
CA SER A 24 -16.42 -5.79 -24.63
C SER A 24 -14.98 -6.20 -24.81
N THR A 25 -14.27 -5.45 -25.64
CA THR A 25 -12.83 -5.36 -25.59
C THR A 25 -12.59 -5.01 -24.14
N ILE A 26 -12.27 -6.05 -23.38
CA ILE A 26 -11.58 -5.92 -22.11
C ILE A 26 -10.31 -5.19 -22.51
N TYR A 27 -10.37 -3.87 -22.46
CA TYR A 27 -9.20 -3.03 -22.55
C TYR A 27 -8.44 -3.34 -21.27
N SER A 28 -7.61 -4.38 -21.36
CA SER A 28 -6.47 -4.50 -20.48
C SER A 28 -5.67 -3.24 -20.76
N PRO A 29 -5.53 -2.30 -19.81
CA PRO A 29 -4.70 -1.14 -20.03
C PRO A 29 -3.33 -1.70 -20.38
N THR A 30 -2.98 -1.55 -21.66
CA THR A 30 -1.63 -1.76 -22.12
C THR A 30 -0.76 -0.90 -21.23
N LEU A 31 0.25 -1.54 -20.67
CA LEU A 31 1.32 -0.92 -19.90
C LEU A 31 1.74 0.39 -20.58
N ASP A 32 1.60 1.49 -19.86
CA ASP A 32 2.62 2.54 -19.79
C ASP A 32 3.29 2.91 -21.15
N GLU A 33 2.60 3.59 -22.08
CA GLU A 33 3.30 4.24 -23.21
C GLU A 33 3.83 5.65 -22.86
N ASP A 34 3.28 6.33 -21.85
CA ASP A 34 3.64 7.71 -21.50
C ASP A 34 4.34 7.90 -20.13
N THR A 35 4.59 6.83 -19.37
CA THR A 35 5.44 6.97 -18.17
C THR A 35 6.91 6.82 -18.57
N PRO A 36 7.79 7.79 -18.25
CA PRO A 36 9.20 7.68 -18.56
C PRO A 36 9.74 6.40 -17.93
N SER A 37 10.30 5.50 -18.74
CA SER A 37 10.76 4.19 -18.27
C SER A 37 11.67 4.42 -17.05
N LYS A 38 11.32 3.82 -15.91
CA LYS A 38 12.11 3.97 -14.70
C LYS A 38 13.51 3.48 -14.98
N ARG A 39 14.49 4.37 -14.82
CA ARG A 39 15.90 4.03 -14.98
C ARG A 39 16.26 2.89 -14.01
N TRP A 40 17.18 2.03 -14.44
CA TRP A 40 17.57 0.82 -13.73
C TRP A 40 17.94 1.05 -12.24
N TYR A 41 18.51 2.20 -11.90
CA TYR A 41 18.91 2.51 -10.52
C TYR A 41 17.74 2.65 -9.54
N HIS A 42 16.52 2.88 -10.01
CA HIS A 42 15.32 2.89 -9.15
C HIS A 42 15.03 1.51 -8.55
N TYR A 43 15.58 0.44 -9.13
CA TYR A 43 15.46 -0.93 -8.63
C TYR A 43 16.61 -1.34 -7.69
N LEU A 44 17.61 -0.49 -7.47
CA LEU A 44 18.71 -0.78 -6.53
C LEU A 44 18.22 -1.07 -5.10
N PRO A 45 17.25 -0.33 -4.53
CA PRO A 45 16.72 -0.66 -3.21
C PRO A 45 16.05 -2.04 -3.17
N LEU A 46 15.31 -2.41 -4.21
CA LEU A 46 14.73 -3.76 -4.32
C LEU A 46 15.81 -4.84 -4.38
N ALA A 47 16.87 -4.63 -5.17
CA ALA A 47 18.02 -5.53 -5.20
C ALA A 47 18.67 -5.65 -3.81
N GLY A 48 18.78 -4.54 -3.07
CA GLY A 48 19.21 -4.52 -1.68
C GLY A 48 18.31 -5.35 -0.76
N THR A 49 16.99 -5.25 -0.89
CA THR A 49 16.04 -6.09 -0.14
C THR A 49 16.26 -7.57 -0.42
N VAL A 50 16.38 -7.98 -1.69
CA VAL A 50 16.65 -9.38 -2.05
C VAL A 50 18.00 -9.83 -1.50
N PHE A 51 19.03 -8.99 -1.59
CA PHE A 51 20.34 -9.27 -1.01
C PHE A 51 20.25 -9.50 0.50
N PHE A 52 19.57 -8.64 1.26
CA PHE A 52 19.46 -8.81 2.72
C PHE A 52 18.67 -10.06 3.14
N ILE A 53 17.75 -10.56 2.29
CA ILE A 53 17.03 -11.82 2.53
C ILE A 53 17.94 -13.04 2.31
N LEU A 54 18.82 -12.99 1.30
CA LEU A 54 19.64 -14.12 0.88
C LEU A 54 21.04 -14.15 1.51
N ALA A 55 21.62 -12.99 1.83
CA ALA A 55 22.98 -12.86 2.37
C ALA A 55 23.22 -13.64 3.68
N PRO A 56 22.26 -13.75 4.62
CA PRO A 56 22.46 -14.55 5.84
C PRO A 56 22.53 -16.06 5.62
N GLN A 57 22.04 -16.57 4.48
CA GLN A 57 21.79 -18.01 4.27
C GLN A 57 23.06 -18.89 4.36
N PRO A 58 24.23 -18.51 3.77
CA PRO A 58 25.44 -19.31 3.90
C PRO A 58 25.93 -19.40 5.36
N SER A 59 26.00 -18.27 6.06
CA SER A 59 26.37 -18.23 7.49
C SER A 59 25.40 -19.04 8.34
N LEU A 60 24.09 -18.94 8.04
CA LEU A 60 23.06 -19.68 8.75
C LEU A 60 23.26 -21.20 8.59
N LEU A 61 23.53 -21.67 7.37
CA LEU A 61 23.80 -23.10 7.14
C LEU A 61 25.05 -23.58 7.87
N ILE A 62 26.12 -22.78 7.90
CA ILE A 62 27.34 -23.09 8.67
C ILE A 62 26.99 -23.27 10.15
N VAL A 63 26.32 -22.30 10.76
CA VAL A 63 25.90 -22.40 12.18
C VAL A 63 25.00 -23.61 12.40
N LEU A 64 24.01 -23.86 11.54
CA LEU A 64 23.12 -25.01 11.69
C LEU A 64 23.87 -26.35 11.64
N VAL A 65 24.82 -26.50 10.72
CA VAL A 65 25.60 -27.75 10.58
C VAL A 65 26.61 -27.89 11.71
N ASP A 66 27.44 -26.88 11.94
CA ASP A 66 28.56 -26.99 12.88
C ASP A 66 28.09 -26.98 14.33
N TYR A 67 27.15 -26.10 14.70
CA TYR A 67 26.61 -26.05 16.06
C TYR A 67 25.61 -27.19 16.32
N HIS A 68 24.51 -27.30 15.57
CA HIS A 68 23.43 -28.23 15.94
C HIS A 68 23.71 -29.68 15.54
N LEU A 69 24.29 -29.95 14.35
CA LEU A 69 24.57 -31.32 13.93
C LEU A 69 25.88 -31.86 14.50
N ARG A 70 26.99 -31.14 14.31
CA ARG A 70 28.33 -31.65 14.66
C ARG A 70 28.64 -31.50 16.15
N THR A 71 28.48 -30.29 16.69
CA THR A 71 28.87 -29.99 18.08
C THR A 71 27.86 -30.57 19.08
N ARG A 72 26.57 -30.34 18.87
CA ARG A 72 25.51 -30.75 19.80
C ARG A 72 24.97 -32.16 19.54
N GLY A 73 25.13 -32.71 18.33
CA GLY A 73 24.58 -34.02 17.97
C GLY A 73 23.05 -34.06 17.95
N GLN A 74 22.38 -32.95 17.63
CA GLN A 74 20.92 -32.80 17.74
C GLN A 74 20.23 -32.68 16.36
N PRO A 75 20.05 -33.79 15.61
CA PRO A 75 19.51 -33.76 14.24
C PRO A 75 18.06 -33.29 14.15
N ILE A 76 17.23 -33.58 15.16
CA ILE A 76 15.84 -33.12 15.20
C ILE A 76 15.79 -31.60 15.34
N VAL A 77 16.61 -31.04 16.24
CA VAL A 77 16.69 -29.59 16.49
C VAL A 77 17.20 -28.87 15.24
N PHE A 78 18.24 -29.41 14.60
CA PHE A 78 18.70 -28.95 13.28
C PHE A 78 17.56 -28.91 12.26
N GLY A 79 16.81 -30.01 12.11
CA GLY A 79 15.71 -30.09 11.16
C GLY A 79 14.60 -29.08 11.42
N VAL A 80 14.28 -28.81 12.70
CA VAL A 80 13.31 -27.78 13.09
C VAL A 80 13.81 -26.38 12.73
N HIS A 81 15.06 -26.03 13.08
CA HIS A 81 15.61 -24.71 12.74
C HIS A 81 15.68 -24.49 11.24
N LEU A 82 16.09 -25.50 10.47
CA LEU A 82 16.10 -25.48 9.01
C LEU A 82 14.69 -25.27 8.45
N ALA A 83 13.71 -26.04 8.92
CA ALA A 83 12.33 -25.92 8.46
C ALA A 83 11.74 -24.53 8.75
N VAL A 84 11.93 -24.01 9.97
CA VAL A 84 11.41 -22.69 10.36
C VAL A 84 12.05 -21.57 9.54
N THR A 85 13.37 -21.55 9.43
CA THR A 85 14.10 -20.46 8.73
C THR A 85 13.80 -20.43 7.24
N TYR A 86 13.78 -21.59 6.57
CA TYR A 86 13.49 -21.65 5.13
C TYR A 86 12.00 -21.44 4.83
N THR A 87 11.09 -21.87 5.70
CA THR A 87 9.65 -21.56 5.56
C THR A 87 9.43 -20.05 5.67
N LEU A 88 9.99 -19.39 6.68
CA LEU A 88 9.86 -17.94 6.81
C LEU A 88 10.51 -17.20 5.64
N THR A 89 11.68 -17.63 5.18
CA THR A 89 12.33 -17.07 3.98
C THR A 89 11.43 -17.19 2.75
N PHE A 90 10.81 -18.35 2.55
CA PHE A 90 9.84 -18.57 1.48
C PHE A 90 8.65 -17.60 1.59
N LEU A 91 8.05 -17.47 2.78
CA LEU A 91 6.93 -16.56 3.03
C LEU A 91 7.27 -15.08 2.80
N ILE A 92 8.51 -14.68 3.10
CA ILE A 92 9.02 -13.33 2.81
C ILE A 92 9.07 -13.12 1.30
N ILE A 93 9.64 -14.07 0.54
CA ILE A 93 9.78 -13.98 -0.91
C ILE A 93 8.40 -13.95 -1.59
N THR A 94 7.46 -14.81 -1.21
CA THR A 94 6.11 -14.82 -1.77
C THR A 94 5.39 -13.50 -1.54
N SER A 95 5.52 -12.93 -0.33
CA SER A 95 4.92 -11.63 0.01
C SER A 95 5.56 -10.48 -0.78
N LEU A 96 6.90 -10.50 -0.92
CA LEU A 96 7.64 -9.52 -1.73
C LEU A 96 7.21 -9.59 -3.19
N ILE A 97 7.06 -10.78 -3.77
CA ILE A 97 6.58 -10.96 -5.14
C ILE A 97 5.19 -10.33 -5.30
N VAL A 98 4.26 -10.53 -4.35
CA VAL A 98 2.94 -9.89 -4.41
C VAL A 98 3.05 -8.37 -4.36
N CYS A 99 3.88 -7.81 -3.47
CA CYS A 99 4.09 -6.35 -3.39
C CYS A 99 4.68 -5.76 -4.68
N VAL A 100 5.61 -6.48 -5.32
CA VAL A 100 6.30 -6.02 -6.54
C VAL A 100 5.43 -6.21 -7.79
N VAL A 101 4.72 -7.32 -7.91
CA VAL A 101 4.00 -7.69 -9.15
C VAL A 101 2.60 -7.10 -9.18
N ARG A 102 1.88 -7.11 -8.04
CA ARG A 102 0.48 -6.68 -8.01
C ARG A 102 0.36 -5.16 -8.14
N ASP A 103 -0.64 -4.70 -8.88
CA ASP A 103 -0.99 -3.29 -8.89
C ASP A 103 -1.53 -2.88 -7.49
N PRO A 104 -0.97 -1.85 -6.83
CA PRO A 104 -1.41 -1.38 -5.52
C PRO A 104 -2.86 -0.89 -5.44
N GLY A 105 -3.51 -0.57 -6.56
CA GLY A 105 -4.88 -0.12 -6.59
C GLY A 105 -5.09 0.99 -7.61
N PRO A 106 -5.38 0.66 -8.88
CA PRO A 106 -5.57 1.67 -9.91
C PRO A 106 -6.90 2.37 -9.71
N VAL A 107 -6.91 3.69 -9.85
CA VAL A 107 -8.13 4.42 -10.17
C VAL A 107 -8.33 4.23 -11.67
N GLN A 108 -9.33 3.46 -12.09
CA GLN A 108 -9.66 3.35 -13.51
C GLN A 108 -10.13 4.72 -13.98
N ILE A 109 -9.35 5.31 -14.89
CA ILE A 109 -9.72 6.50 -15.64
C ILE A 109 -10.14 5.94 -16.99
N ASN A 110 -11.43 5.98 -17.31
CA ASN A 110 -11.81 5.77 -18.70
C ASN A 110 -11.26 6.99 -19.44
N PRO A 111 -10.30 6.83 -20.38
CA PRO A 111 -9.90 7.98 -21.18
C PRO A 111 -11.13 8.50 -21.91
N PRO A 112 -11.32 9.83 -22.00
CA PRO A 112 -12.32 10.37 -22.90
C PRO A 112 -12.00 9.83 -24.29
N ASP A 113 -13.01 9.26 -24.94
CA ASP A 113 -12.88 8.75 -26.30
C ASP A 113 -12.42 9.92 -27.17
N HIS A 114 -11.17 9.91 -27.63
CA HIS A 114 -10.66 10.91 -28.56
C HIS A 114 -11.27 10.62 -29.93
N GLY A 115 -12.57 10.86 -30.02
CA GLY A 115 -13.30 11.08 -31.25
C GLY A 115 -12.60 12.21 -31.99
N ARG A 116 -12.17 11.86 -33.19
CA ARG A 116 -11.51 12.71 -34.18
C ARG A 116 -12.18 14.09 -34.29
N GLY A 117 -11.57 15.09 -33.65
CA GLY A 117 -11.68 16.51 -33.98
C GLY A 117 -13.04 17.16 -33.78
N THR A 118 -13.27 17.72 -32.60
CA THR A 118 -13.98 18.99 -32.39
C THR A 118 -13.48 19.60 -31.07
N ASP A 119 -13.29 20.92 -31.05
CA ASP A 119 -13.03 21.72 -29.84
C ASP A 119 -14.30 21.75 -28.97
N GLU A 120 -14.74 20.60 -28.48
CA GLU A 120 -15.89 20.45 -27.60
C GLU A 120 -15.43 20.05 -26.21
N VAL A 121 -15.90 20.83 -25.23
CA VAL A 121 -15.72 20.65 -23.79
C VAL A 121 -15.84 19.17 -23.43
N ASP A 122 -14.85 18.69 -22.70
CA ASP A 122 -14.65 17.30 -22.32
C ASP A 122 -15.97 16.66 -21.85
N LEU A 123 -16.38 15.55 -22.47
CA LEU A 123 -17.62 14.83 -22.12
C LEU A 123 -17.66 14.44 -20.63
N SER A 124 -16.48 14.32 -20.00
CA SER A 124 -16.36 14.15 -18.55
C SER A 124 -16.82 15.38 -17.76
N GLU A 125 -16.52 16.59 -18.25
CA GLU A 125 -16.94 17.89 -17.74
C GLU A 125 -18.44 18.13 -17.95
N ALA A 126 -19.00 17.66 -19.07
CA ALA A 126 -20.43 17.77 -19.38
C ALA A 126 -21.35 16.81 -18.59
N LEU A 127 -20.82 15.66 -18.13
CA LEU A 127 -21.56 14.68 -17.32
C LEU A 127 -21.47 14.96 -15.81
N MET A 128 -20.67 15.94 -15.39
CA MET A 128 -20.59 16.34 -13.99
C MET A 128 -21.73 17.29 -13.62
N PRO A 129 -22.25 17.21 -12.39
CA PRO A 129 -23.22 18.19 -11.90
C PRO A 129 -22.69 19.61 -12.13
N PRO A 130 -23.52 20.58 -12.56
CA PRO A 130 -23.09 21.95 -12.80
C PRO A 130 -22.46 22.62 -11.56
N ASP A 131 -22.70 22.07 -10.37
CA ASP A 131 -22.15 22.52 -9.09
C ASP A 131 -20.92 21.73 -8.62
N PHE A 132 -20.32 20.89 -9.48
CA PHE A 132 -19.15 20.09 -9.09
C PHE A 132 -17.91 20.97 -9.03
N ASP A 133 -17.58 21.40 -7.81
CA ASP A 133 -16.42 22.22 -7.56
C ASP A 133 -15.10 21.44 -7.78
N PHE A 134 -14.49 21.63 -8.96
CA PHE A 134 -13.15 21.12 -9.30
C PHE A 134 -12.04 21.66 -8.38
N SER A 135 -12.32 22.75 -7.65
CA SER A 135 -11.42 23.33 -6.65
C SER A 135 -11.59 22.70 -5.27
N ALA A 136 -12.64 21.91 -5.05
CA ALA A 136 -12.91 21.22 -3.78
C ALA A 136 -11.70 20.35 -3.38
N PRO A 137 -11.02 20.68 -2.27
CA PRO A 137 -9.82 19.99 -1.80
C PRO A 137 -10.05 18.49 -1.66
N GLY A 138 -9.21 17.70 -2.32
CA GLY A 138 -9.10 16.26 -2.07
C GLY A 138 -10.06 15.35 -2.83
N LYS A 139 -11.08 15.87 -3.53
CA LYS A 139 -12.04 15.07 -4.32
C LYS A 139 -11.65 14.91 -5.79
N TRP A 140 -10.75 15.75 -6.30
CA TRP A 140 -10.27 15.70 -7.69
C TRP A 140 -8.74 15.60 -7.77
N CYS A 141 -8.23 14.92 -8.79
CA CYS A 141 -6.82 14.92 -9.16
C CYS A 141 -6.61 15.76 -10.41
N ARG A 142 -5.92 16.91 -10.27
CA ARG A 142 -5.58 17.75 -11.43
C ARG A 142 -4.55 17.10 -12.37
N GLN A 143 -3.64 16.29 -11.84
CA GLN A 143 -2.61 15.61 -12.63
C GLN A 143 -3.15 14.42 -13.43
N CYS A 144 -4.14 13.71 -12.89
CA CYS A 144 -4.79 12.60 -13.58
C CYS A 144 -6.09 12.99 -14.29
N TRP A 145 -6.56 14.23 -14.09
CA TRP A 145 -7.88 14.70 -14.52
C TRP A 145 -9.01 13.71 -14.21
N ALA A 146 -9.07 13.28 -12.95
CA ALA A 146 -10.00 12.24 -12.52
C ALA A 146 -10.48 12.46 -11.08
N PRO A 147 -11.72 12.02 -10.76
CA PRO A 147 -12.20 12.04 -9.39
C PRO A 147 -11.37 11.10 -8.52
N LYS A 148 -11.09 11.52 -7.29
CA LYS A 148 -10.38 10.73 -6.28
C LYS A 148 -11.41 10.03 -5.41
N PRO A 149 -11.51 8.69 -5.46
CA PRO A 149 -12.24 7.95 -4.45
C PRO A 149 -11.67 8.20 -3.05
N ASP A 150 -12.42 7.80 -2.02
CA ASP A 150 -11.98 7.98 -0.63
C ASP A 150 -10.57 7.41 -0.41
N ARG A 151 -9.76 8.11 0.40
CA ARG A 151 -8.39 7.70 0.77
C ARG A 151 -7.42 7.54 -0.42
N THR A 152 -7.78 8.04 -1.60
CA THR A 152 -6.93 7.99 -2.79
C THR A 152 -5.99 9.19 -2.83
N HIS A 153 -4.72 8.93 -3.17
CA HIS A 153 -3.71 9.99 -3.33
C HIS A 153 -2.96 9.82 -4.65
N HIS A 154 -2.54 10.94 -5.24
CA HIS A 154 -1.66 10.92 -6.41
C HIS A 154 -0.22 10.73 -5.94
N CYS A 155 0.47 9.73 -6.50
CA CYS A 155 1.89 9.55 -6.26
C CYS A 155 2.66 10.07 -7.47
N THR A 156 3.45 11.13 -7.27
CA THR A 156 4.29 11.72 -8.32
C THR A 156 5.33 10.73 -8.86
N HIS A 157 5.89 9.85 -8.03
CA HIS A 157 6.83 8.81 -8.46
C HIS A 157 6.19 7.69 -9.28
N CYS A 158 4.89 7.46 -9.13
CA CYS A 158 4.14 6.50 -9.94
C CYS A 158 3.32 7.19 -11.05
N SER A 159 3.32 8.53 -11.09
CA SER A 159 2.56 9.37 -12.03
C SER A 159 1.07 9.01 -12.13
N ARG A 160 0.47 8.53 -11.04
CA ARG A 160 -0.93 8.11 -11.01
C ARG A 160 -1.55 8.17 -9.62
N CYS A 161 -2.88 8.17 -9.58
CA CYS A 161 -3.64 7.96 -8.35
C CYS A 161 -3.65 6.50 -7.91
N VAL A 162 -3.48 6.27 -6.60
CA VAL A 162 -3.47 4.95 -5.97
C VAL A 162 -4.57 4.90 -4.89
N LEU A 163 -5.45 3.90 -5.00
CA LEU A 163 -6.53 3.64 -4.05
C LEU A 163 -5.95 3.30 -2.66
N LYS A 164 -6.50 3.90 -1.61
CA LYS A 164 -6.03 3.76 -0.22
C LYS A 164 -4.50 3.78 -0.13
N MET A 165 -3.89 4.79 -0.76
CA MET A 165 -2.44 4.92 -0.83
C MET A 165 -1.87 5.03 0.58
N ASP A 166 -0.91 4.17 0.91
CA ASP A 166 -0.22 4.23 2.19
C ASP A 166 1.09 5.03 2.08
N HIS A 167 1.99 4.60 1.21
CA HIS A 167 3.22 5.33 0.89
C HIS A 167 3.85 4.81 -0.41
N HIS A 168 4.83 5.54 -0.94
CA HIS A 168 5.70 5.04 -2.00
C HIS A 168 6.94 4.40 -1.37
N CYS A 169 7.20 3.13 -1.69
CA CYS A 169 8.31 2.39 -1.08
C CYS A 169 9.34 1.99 -2.16
N PRO A 170 10.56 2.56 -2.11
CA PRO A 170 11.65 2.18 -3.02
C PRO A 170 12.06 0.70 -2.88
N TRP A 171 12.07 0.19 -1.64
CA TRP A 171 12.55 -1.15 -1.28
C TRP A 171 11.70 -2.31 -1.83
N VAL A 172 10.44 -2.04 -2.21
CA VAL A 172 9.51 -3.05 -2.76
C VAL A 172 9.22 -2.79 -4.24
N GLY A 173 10.27 -2.48 -5.00
CA GLY A 173 10.22 -2.34 -6.46
C GLY A 173 9.85 -0.94 -6.96
N ALA A 174 10.16 0.10 -6.18
CA ALA A 174 9.82 1.49 -6.50
C ALA A 174 8.34 1.68 -6.86
N LYS A 175 7.46 1.09 -6.03
CA LYS A 175 6.01 1.09 -6.19
C LYS A 175 5.33 1.61 -4.93
N CYS A 176 4.10 2.08 -5.08
CA CYS A 176 3.26 2.38 -3.94
C CYS A 176 2.80 1.11 -3.22
N ILE A 177 2.69 1.21 -1.91
CA ILE A 177 1.83 0.36 -1.11
C ILE A 177 0.44 1.03 -1.07
N GLY A 178 -0.58 0.27 -1.44
CA GLY A 178 -1.97 0.77 -1.49
C GLY A 178 -2.97 -0.31 -1.14
N HIS A 179 -4.25 -0.08 -1.43
CA HIS A 179 -5.36 -0.97 -1.08
C HIS A 179 -5.09 -2.44 -1.38
N ARG A 180 -4.56 -2.74 -2.58
CA ARG A 180 -4.42 -4.12 -3.07
C ARG A 180 -3.13 -4.83 -2.62
N THR A 181 -2.14 -4.10 -2.13
CA THR A 181 -0.82 -4.63 -1.73
C THR A 181 -0.56 -4.55 -0.22
N TYR A 182 -1.33 -3.74 0.52
CA TYR A 182 -1.10 -3.49 1.95
C TYR A 182 -1.05 -4.75 2.85
N PRO A 183 -1.92 -5.78 2.71
CA PRO A 183 -1.82 -6.97 3.56
C PRO A 183 -0.57 -7.80 3.27
N ALA A 184 -0.16 -7.90 2.00
CA ALA A 184 1.07 -8.59 1.62
C ALA A 184 2.29 -7.85 2.16
N PHE A 185 2.27 -6.52 2.16
CA PHE A 185 3.30 -5.69 2.77
C PHE A 185 3.37 -5.89 4.29
N LEU A 186 2.23 -5.92 4.98
CA LEU A 186 2.19 -6.16 6.42
C LEU A 186 2.67 -7.57 6.78
N HIS A 187 2.30 -8.57 5.98
CA HIS A 187 2.78 -9.95 6.12
C HIS A 187 4.29 -10.07 5.85
N PHE A 188 4.80 -9.37 4.83
CA PHE A 188 6.23 -9.27 4.55
C PHE A 188 7.02 -8.73 5.74
N LEU A 189 6.56 -7.61 6.33
CA LEU A 189 7.17 -7.05 7.54
C LEU A 189 7.14 -8.03 8.71
N PHE A 190 5.99 -8.66 8.96
CA PHE A 190 5.83 -9.66 10.02
C PHE A 190 6.82 -10.83 9.87
N CYS A 191 6.91 -11.42 8.68
CA CYS A 191 7.78 -12.57 8.45
C CYS A 191 9.26 -12.19 8.55
N ILE A 192 9.68 -11.01 8.07
CA ILE A 192 11.06 -10.52 8.25
C ILE A 192 11.37 -10.33 9.74
N THR A 193 10.51 -9.66 10.48
CA THR A 193 10.70 -9.45 11.92
C THR A 193 10.82 -10.78 12.65
N LEU A 194 9.93 -11.74 12.35
CA LEU A 194 9.94 -13.06 12.98
C LEU A 194 11.22 -13.85 12.63
N LEU A 195 11.64 -13.85 11.36
CA LEU A 195 12.87 -14.52 10.93
C LEU A 195 14.11 -13.91 11.59
N ALA A 196 14.21 -12.58 11.59
CA ALA A 196 15.33 -11.86 12.18
C ALA A 196 15.43 -12.11 13.69
N THR A 197 14.29 -12.10 14.40
CA THR A 197 14.23 -12.37 15.84
C THR A 197 14.58 -13.82 16.14
N TYR A 198 14.08 -14.75 15.33
CA TYR A 198 14.39 -16.17 15.47
C TYR A 198 15.89 -16.46 15.29
N ILE A 199 16.50 -15.93 14.22
CA ILE A 199 17.93 -16.07 13.96
C ILE A 199 18.74 -15.42 15.09
N ALA A 200 18.36 -14.22 15.54
CA ALA A 200 19.06 -13.55 16.62
C ALA A 200 19.08 -14.39 17.91
N ILE A 201 17.92 -14.87 18.35
CA ILE A 201 17.79 -15.67 19.57
C ILE A 201 18.61 -16.96 19.45
N MET A 202 18.44 -17.70 18.35
CA MET A 202 19.16 -18.95 18.12
C MET A 202 20.68 -18.75 18.12
N CYS A 203 21.18 -17.75 17.39
CA CYS A 203 22.61 -17.45 17.32
C CYS A 203 23.17 -16.91 18.65
N ILE A 204 22.39 -16.16 19.44
CA ILE A 204 22.81 -15.74 20.79
C ILE A 204 23.01 -16.96 21.69
N PHE A 205 22.11 -17.94 21.68
CA PHE A 205 22.27 -19.17 22.47
C PHE A 205 23.48 -19.99 22.01
N ALA A 206 23.70 -20.10 20.70
CA ALA A 206 24.86 -20.79 20.14
C ALA A 206 26.17 -20.09 20.54
N LEU A 207 26.22 -18.76 20.44
CA LEU A 207 27.37 -17.94 20.82
C LEU A 207 27.70 -18.06 22.31
N VAL A 208 26.69 -18.02 23.19
CA VAL A 208 26.87 -18.24 24.63
C VAL A 208 27.44 -19.63 24.89
N TYR A 209 26.99 -20.66 24.17
CA TYR A 209 27.55 -21.99 24.31
C TYR A 209 29.02 -22.04 23.87
N ALA A 210 29.36 -21.42 22.74
CA ALA A 210 30.73 -21.37 22.23
C ALA A 210 31.69 -20.69 23.22
N PHE A 211 31.27 -19.58 23.83
CA PHE A 211 32.06 -18.91 24.86
C PHE A 211 32.30 -19.76 26.11
N ASN A 212 31.33 -20.59 26.50
CA ASN A 212 31.48 -21.50 27.63
C ASN A 212 32.25 -22.78 27.29
N ASN A 213 32.42 -23.11 26.00
CA ASN A 213 33.03 -24.35 25.53
C ASN A 213 34.01 -24.11 24.36
N PRO A 214 35.06 -23.28 24.56
CA PRO A 214 35.88 -22.75 23.46
C PRO A 214 36.67 -23.81 22.68
N TYR A 215 36.89 -25.00 23.25
CA TYR A 215 37.65 -26.08 22.62
C TYR A 215 36.77 -27.10 21.87
N VAL A 216 35.44 -26.92 21.90
CA VAL A 216 34.48 -27.87 21.30
C VAL A 216 33.92 -27.36 19.98
N VAL A 217 33.86 -26.04 19.81
CA VAL A 217 33.32 -25.37 18.62
C VAL A 217 34.46 -24.99 17.68
N ASP A 218 34.24 -25.10 16.38
CA ASP A 218 35.18 -24.64 15.35
C ASP A 218 35.50 -23.14 15.50
N GLU A 219 36.74 -22.72 15.19
CA GLU A 219 37.21 -21.35 15.40
C GLU A 219 36.41 -20.29 14.62
N THR A 220 35.84 -20.66 13.46
CA THR A 220 35.13 -19.71 12.58
C THR A 220 33.63 -19.62 12.88
N THR A 221 33.04 -20.65 13.48
CA THR A 221 31.60 -20.71 13.75
C THR A 221 31.11 -19.57 14.67
N PRO A 222 31.80 -19.22 15.78
CA PRO A 222 31.40 -18.10 16.64
C PRO A 222 31.37 -16.74 15.94
N ILE A 223 32.17 -16.57 14.87
CA ILE A 223 32.15 -15.34 14.06
C ILE A 223 30.84 -15.25 13.30
N HIS A 224 30.40 -16.35 12.67
CA HIS A 224 29.10 -16.41 11.99
C HIS A 224 27.94 -16.22 12.97
N GLU A 225 28.01 -16.85 14.15
CA GLU A 225 27.01 -16.68 15.22
C GLU A 225 26.91 -15.23 15.68
N LEU A 226 28.05 -14.57 15.94
CA LEU A 226 28.10 -13.17 16.35
C LEU A 226 27.51 -12.24 15.28
N LEU A 227 27.91 -12.41 14.01
CA LEU A 227 27.43 -11.58 12.91
C LEU A 227 25.92 -11.76 12.67
N LEU A 228 25.42 -13.00 12.70
CA LEU A 228 24.01 -13.30 12.56
C LEU A 228 23.18 -12.81 13.75
N ALA A 229 23.69 -12.95 14.98
CA ALA A 229 23.05 -12.43 16.18
C ALA A 229 22.91 -10.90 16.11
N PHE A 230 24.00 -10.21 15.75
CA PHE A 230 24.01 -8.76 15.61
C PHE A 230 23.07 -8.29 14.50
N ALA A 231 23.19 -8.87 13.29
CA ALA A 231 22.32 -8.53 12.17
C ALA A 231 20.85 -8.80 12.49
N GLY A 232 20.54 -9.98 13.04
CA GLY A 232 19.19 -10.36 13.44
C GLY A 232 18.59 -9.40 14.47
N LEU A 233 19.37 -8.96 15.46
CA LEU A 233 18.94 -7.98 16.45
C LEU A 233 18.64 -6.61 15.80
N VAL A 234 19.55 -6.11 14.95
CA VAL A 234 19.37 -4.83 14.24
C VAL A 234 18.12 -4.86 13.36
N PHE A 235 17.95 -5.90 12.53
CA PHE A 235 16.77 -6.05 11.68
C PHE A 235 15.49 -6.21 12.51
N SER A 236 15.53 -6.94 13.62
CA SER A 236 14.38 -7.08 14.53
C SER A 236 13.96 -5.75 15.12
N LEU A 237 14.90 -4.91 15.56
CA LEU A 237 14.59 -3.60 16.13
C LEU A 237 14.07 -2.62 15.06
N VAL A 238 14.76 -2.52 13.93
CA VAL A 238 14.42 -1.55 12.87
C VAL A 238 13.15 -1.97 12.13
N ILE A 239 13.09 -3.18 11.58
CA ILE A 239 11.92 -3.65 10.83
C ILE A 239 10.76 -4.00 11.78
N GLY A 240 11.05 -4.53 12.97
CA GLY A 240 10.01 -4.82 13.97
C GLY A 240 9.31 -3.58 14.49
N SER A 241 10.03 -2.49 14.78
CA SER A 241 9.38 -1.22 15.17
C SER A 241 8.47 -0.68 14.06
N PHE A 242 8.91 -0.77 12.81
CA PHE A 242 8.09 -0.40 11.65
C PHE A 242 6.87 -1.31 11.47
N PHE A 243 7.02 -2.62 11.69
CA PHE A 243 5.90 -3.56 11.72
C PHE A 243 4.88 -3.18 12.79
N PHE A 244 5.32 -2.92 14.03
CA PHE A 244 4.42 -2.54 15.13
C PHE A 244 3.74 -1.19 14.89
N TYR A 245 4.41 -0.25 14.22
CA TYR A 245 3.77 0.98 13.75
C TYR A 245 2.61 0.69 12.78
N HIS A 246 2.81 -0.21 11.81
CA HIS A 246 1.72 -0.63 10.92
C HIS A 246 0.61 -1.43 11.61
N VAL A 247 0.93 -2.21 12.65
CA VAL A 247 -0.06 -2.86 13.52
C VAL A 247 -0.92 -1.80 14.22
N TYR A 248 -0.32 -0.72 14.72
CA TYR A 248 -1.07 0.43 15.26
C TYR A 248 -1.98 1.05 14.19
N LEU A 249 -1.45 1.34 12.99
CA LEU A 249 -2.23 1.90 11.89
C LEU A 249 -3.42 1.04 11.46
N VAL A 250 -3.24 -0.29 11.40
CA VAL A 250 -4.35 -1.22 11.14
C VAL A 250 -5.37 -1.17 12.26
N THR A 251 -4.91 -1.12 13.51
CA THR A 251 -5.78 -1.11 14.69
C THR A 251 -6.61 0.16 14.76
N THR A 252 -6.10 1.30 14.29
CA THR A 252 -6.80 2.59 14.21
C THR A 252 -7.38 2.90 12.83
N ASN A 253 -7.28 1.97 11.87
CA ASN A 253 -7.67 2.08 10.46
C ASN A 253 -7.19 3.36 9.76
N GLN A 254 -5.94 3.72 9.99
CA GLN A 254 -5.28 4.84 9.32
C GLN A 254 -4.27 4.31 8.30
N THR A 255 -4.04 5.06 7.24
CA THR A 255 -2.83 4.94 6.41
C THR A 255 -1.71 5.79 7.00
N THR A 256 -0.47 5.53 6.60
CA THR A 256 0.68 6.36 6.97
C THR A 256 0.45 7.82 6.57
N LEU A 257 -0.09 8.08 5.36
CA LEU A 257 -0.44 9.44 4.92
C LEU A 257 -1.45 10.13 5.84
N GLU A 258 -2.52 9.43 6.22
CA GLU A 258 -3.56 9.97 7.11
C GLU A 258 -3.03 10.21 8.53
N ASN A 259 -2.13 9.35 9.02
CA ASN A 259 -1.54 9.51 10.35
C ASN A 259 -0.45 10.60 10.40
N LEU A 260 0.24 10.88 9.30
CA LEU A 260 1.32 11.88 9.28
C LEU A 260 0.88 13.27 8.81
N SER A 261 -0.30 13.39 8.20
CA SER A 261 -0.76 14.64 7.57
C SER A 261 -2.02 15.20 8.25
N PRO A 262 -1.90 15.98 9.33
CA PRO A 262 -3.05 16.54 10.07
C PRO A 262 -4.03 17.30 9.19
N PHE A 263 -3.52 18.06 8.22
CA PHE A 263 -4.33 18.91 7.36
C PHE A 263 -5.14 18.14 6.30
N LEU A 264 -4.90 16.83 6.14
CA LEU A 264 -5.83 15.96 5.40
C LEU A 264 -7.19 15.82 6.10
N LEU A 265 -7.33 16.30 7.33
CA LEU A 265 -8.61 16.38 8.03
C LEU A 265 -9.54 17.44 7.43
N LEU A 266 -8.98 18.55 6.92
CA LEU A 266 -9.75 19.70 6.41
C LEU A 266 -10.67 19.32 5.25
N ARG A 267 -10.23 18.39 4.38
CA ARG A 267 -11.03 17.88 3.24
C ARG A 267 -12.32 17.16 3.65
N HIS A 268 -12.44 16.80 4.93
CA HIS A 268 -13.57 16.06 5.48
C HIS A 268 -14.46 16.94 6.37
N LEU A 269 -14.16 18.23 6.51
CA LEU A 269 -15.03 19.12 7.26
C LEU A 269 -16.40 19.24 6.59
N PRO A 270 -17.49 19.29 7.38
CA PRO A 270 -18.77 19.72 6.85
C PRO A 270 -18.71 21.20 6.47
N PRO A 271 -19.69 21.70 5.69
CA PRO A 271 -19.77 23.11 5.33
C PRO A 271 -19.63 24.02 6.55
N LEU A 272 -18.77 25.03 6.43
CA LEU A 272 -18.50 25.95 7.53
C LEU A 272 -19.76 26.77 7.86
N PRO A 273 -20.03 27.08 9.14
CA PRO A 273 -21.12 27.98 9.52
C PRO A 273 -20.99 29.34 8.82
N SER A 274 -22.06 29.84 8.20
CA SER A 274 -22.10 31.02 7.30
C SER A 274 -21.76 32.39 7.92
N THR A 275 -21.02 32.43 9.03
CA THR A 275 -20.78 33.64 9.79
C THR A 275 -19.43 34.27 9.46
N GLY A 276 -19.42 35.26 8.56
CA GLY A 276 -18.41 36.35 8.48
C GLY A 276 -16.93 35.97 8.60
N HIS A 277 -16.53 34.75 8.22
CA HIS A 277 -15.14 34.29 8.23
C HIS A 277 -14.52 34.44 6.84
N SER A 278 -13.19 34.52 6.80
CA SER A 278 -12.43 34.66 5.55
C SER A 278 -12.06 33.34 4.89
N LEU A 279 -12.28 32.21 5.59
CA LEU A 279 -11.89 30.87 5.16
C LEU A 279 -12.70 30.36 3.96
N SER A 280 -12.03 29.64 3.04
CA SER A 280 -12.69 28.85 2.01
C SER A 280 -13.43 27.64 2.59
N ASP A 281 -14.36 27.05 1.82
CA ASP A 281 -15.12 25.86 2.24
C ASP A 281 -14.90 24.68 1.27
N PRO A 282 -14.11 23.66 1.65
CA PRO A 282 -13.36 23.53 2.90
C PRO A 282 -12.06 24.34 2.90
N PRO A 283 -11.56 24.73 4.10
CA PRO A 283 -10.42 25.63 4.24
C PRO A 283 -9.10 24.99 3.78
N LEU A 284 -8.24 25.80 3.17
CA LEU A 284 -6.90 25.38 2.76
C LEU A 284 -5.87 25.65 3.87
N GLU A 285 -4.85 24.78 3.98
CA GLU A 285 -3.80 24.94 4.99
C GLU A 285 -3.14 26.35 4.98
N PRO A 286 -2.79 26.95 3.82
CA PRO A 286 -2.18 28.28 3.79
C PRO A 286 -3.06 29.40 4.34
N GLU A 287 -4.39 29.22 4.35
CA GLU A 287 -5.35 30.21 4.85
C GLU A 287 -5.39 30.23 6.39
N LEU A 288 -4.97 29.15 7.04
CA LEU A 288 -5.11 29.00 8.48
C LEU A 288 -4.08 29.82 9.27
N SER A 289 -4.58 30.59 10.24
CA SER A 289 -3.79 31.26 11.28
C SER A 289 -3.09 30.25 12.19
N TYR A 290 -2.08 30.71 12.96
CA TYR A 290 -1.36 29.84 13.89
C TYR A 290 -2.29 29.15 14.93
N PRO A 291 -3.24 29.86 15.58
CA PRO A 291 -4.22 29.23 16.46
C PRO A 291 -5.07 28.15 15.77
N GLN A 292 -5.57 28.43 14.56
CA GLN A 292 -6.36 27.48 13.77
C GLN A 292 -5.54 26.22 13.42
N ARG A 293 -4.27 26.37 13.00
CA ARG A 293 -3.37 25.24 12.74
C ARG A 293 -3.16 24.35 13.97
N ARG A 294 -3.12 24.94 15.18
CA ARG A 294 -3.00 24.18 16.42
C ARG A 294 -4.26 23.38 16.71
N LEU A 295 -5.45 23.95 16.49
CA LEU A 295 -6.74 23.24 16.62
C LEU A 295 -6.81 22.03 15.69
N VAL A 296 -6.43 22.18 14.42
CA VAL A 296 -6.42 21.05 13.47
C VAL A 296 -5.47 19.94 13.90
N LYS A 297 -4.27 20.29 14.39
CA LYS A 297 -3.28 19.31 14.88
C LYS A 297 -3.78 18.58 16.13
N ASP A 298 -4.43 19.29 17.05
CA ASP A 298 -5.02 18.68 18.24
C ASP A 298 -6.17 17.74 17.88
N ALA A 299 -7.08 18.20 17.00
CA ALA A 299 -8.19 17.43 16.46
C ALA A 299 -7.72 16.16 15.75
N HIS A 300 -6.67 16.24 14.93
CA HIS A 300 -6.08 15.08 14.26
C HIS A 300 -5.63 13.98 15.22
N GLY A 301 -5.19 14.32 16.44
CA GLY A 301 -4.79 13.35 17.46
C GLY A 301 -5.92 12.45 17.96
N HIS A 302 -7.18 12.90 17.87
CA HIS A 302 -8.33 12.17 18.42
C HIS A 302 -9.44 11.86 17.39
N ILE A 303 -9.51 12.57 16.26
CA ILE A 303 -10.48 12.31 15.20
C ILE A 303 -9.95 11.21 14.28
N ARG A 304 -10.47 9.99 14.47
CA ARG A 304 -10.17 8.82 13.63
C ARG A 304 -11.35 8.48 12.73
N LEU A 305 -11.30 8.95 11.48
CA LEU A 305 -12.44 8.88 10.54
C LEU A 305 -12.88 7.47 10.19
N TYR A 306 -11.94 6.56 10.00
CA TYR A 306 -12.22 5.19 9.53
C TYR A 306 -12.13 4.14 10.64
N ASP A 307 -11.92 4.56 11.89
CA ASP A 307 -11.83 3.65 13.03
C ASP A 307 -13.22 3.18 13.45
N VAL A 308 -13.61 1.99 12.99
CA VAL A 308 -14.91 1.35 13.27
C VAL A 308 -14.78 0.23 14.30
N GLY A 309 -13.68 0.23 15.06
CA GLY A 309 -13.34 -0.77 16.06
C GLY A 309 -12.39 -1.85 15.55
N TRP A 310 -11.46 -2.26 16.42
CA TRP A 310 -10.30 -3.07 16.05
C TRP A 310 -10.65 -4.34 15.24
N LYS A 311 -11.67 -5.12 15.63
CA LYS A 311 -12.06 -6.33 14.88
C LYS A 311 -12.44 -6.01 13.43
N GLN A 312 -13.23 -4.95 13.24
CA GLN A 312 -13.70 -4.54 11.92
C GLN A 312 -12.55 -3.94 11.10
N ASN A 313 -11.68 -3.14 11.72
CA ASN A 313 -10.53 -2.54 11.07
C ASN A 313 -9.60 -3.60 10.49
N TRP A 314 -9.25 -4.61 11.29
CA TRP A 314 -8.42 -5.73 10.83
C TRP A 314 -9.13 -6.60 9.78
N THR A 315 -10.45 -6.79 9.90
CA THR A 315 -11.24 -7.53 8.90
C THR A 315 -11.25 -6.83 7.54
N GLN A 316 -11.19 -5.49 7.50
CA GLN A 316 -11.07 -4.75 6.24
C GLN A 316 -9.74 -5.03 5.52
N VAL A 317 -8.67 -5.29 6.27
CA VAL A 317 -7.34 -5.59 5.70
C VAL A 317 -7.21 -7.06 5.30
N PHE A 318 -7.56 -8.00 6.18
CA PHE A 318 -7.27 -9.43 6.00
C PHE A 318 -8.47 -10.30 5.58
N GLY A 319 -9.69 -9.74 5.60
CA GLY A 319 -10.89 -10.42 5.13
C GLY A 319 -11.23 -11.71 5.89
N TRP A 320 -11.09 -11.74 7.23
CA TRP A 320 -11.20 -12.96 8.06
C TRP A 320 -12.51 -13.76 7.96
N ASN A 321 -13.57 -13.20 7.37
CA ASN A 321 -14.89 -13.86 7.31
C ASN A 321 -15.05 -14.88 6.17
N HIS A 322 -14.09 -15.03 5.25
CA HIS A 322 -14.15 -16.05 4.19
C HIS A 322 -13.28 -17.27 4.57
N THR A 323 -13.93 -18.43 4.72
CA THR A 323 -13.29 -19.73 5.02
C THR A 323 -12.34 -20.18 3.90
N TYR A 324 -12.65 -19.83 2.66
CA TYR A 324 -11.76 -19.99 1.51
C TYR A 324 -10.75 -18.83 1.46
N GLY A 325 -9.46 -19.13 1.31
CA GLY A 325 -8.39 -18.13 1.26
C GLY A 325 -7.39 -18.13 2.43
N TRP A 326 -7.48 -19.08 3.36
CA TRP A 326 -6.49 -19.24 4.43
C TRP A 326 -5.08 -19.50 3.88
N VAL A 327 -4.96 -20.25 2.78
CA VAL A 327 -3.69 -20.48 2.07
C VAL A 327 -3.10 -19.14 1.60
N ALA A 328 -3.88 -18.28 0.94
CA ALA A 328 -3.41 -16.97 0.52
C ALA A 328 -3.03 -16.06 1.71
N ARG A 329 -3.70 -16.22 2.86
CA ARG A 329 -3.36 -15.49 4.11
C ARG A 329 -2.02 -15.92 4.67
N ILE A 330 -1.78 -17.23 4.74
CA ILE A 330 -0.51 -17.79 5.22
C ILE A 330 0.63 -17.52 4.23
N LEU A 331 0.37 -17.64 2.93
CA LEU A 331 1.41 -17.51 1.91
C LEU A 331 1.78 -16.06 1.59
N SER A 332 0.83 -15.12 1.63
CA SER A 332 1.09 -13.76 1.14
C SER A 332 0.23 -12.68 1.81
N GLY A 333 -0.26 -12.91 3.04
CA GLY A 333 -1.04 -11.92 3.77
C GLY A 333 -2.52 -11.78 3.37
N GLY A 334 -3.01 -12.55 2.40
CA GLY A 334 -4.44 -12.75 2.18
C GLY A 334 -5.13 -11.83 1.15
N ALA A 335 -6.46 -11.89 1.15
CA ALA A 335 -7.32 -11.14 0.26
C ALA A 335 -7.98 -9.96 1.00
N ILE A 336 -7.84 -8.77 0.41
CA ILE A 336 -8.49 -7.55 0.87
C ILE A 336 -10.00 -7.62 0.71
N LYS A 337 -10.72 -6.95 1.62
CA LYS A 337 -12.15 -6.70 1.50
C LYS A 337 -12.42 -5.31 0.91
N GLY A 338 -13.44 -5.23 0.05
CA GLY A 338 -13.91 -3.97 -0.53
C GLY A 338 -13.21 -3.58 -1.83
N ASP A 339 -13.82 -2.63 -2.54
CA ASP A 339 -13.39 -2.13 -3.85
C ASP A 339 -12.21 -1.14 -3.78
N GLY A 340 -11.90 -0.64 -2.58
CA GLY A 340 -10.86 0.36 -2.33
C GLY A 340 -11.29 1.79 -2.64
N ARG A 341 -12.57 2.00 -2.99
CA ARG A 341 -13.15 3.28 -3.36
C ARG A 341 -14.01 3.86 -2.26
N THR A 342 -14.68 3.00 -1.49
CA THR A 342 -15.56 3.39 -0.38
C THR A 342 -15.16 2.67 0.91
N PHE A 343 -15.26 3.38 2.04
CA PHE A 343 -14.86 2.85 3.34
C PHE A 343 -15.89 3.21 4.41
N PRO A 344 -16.18 2.30 5.37
CA PRO A 344 -17.07 2.62 6.47
C PRO A 344 -16.43 3.69 7.37
N ARG A 345 -17.21 4.70 7.74
CA ARG A 345 -16.78 5.80 8.60
C ARG A 345 -17.24 5.60 10.04
N ASN A 346 -16.46 6.15 10.96
CA ASN A 346 -16.78 6.23 12.38
C ASN A 346 -17.89 7.27 12.58
N PRO A 347 -19.09 6.91 13.08
CA PRO A 347 -20.18 7.86 13.26
C PRO A 347 -19.85 8.98 14.24
N LYS A 348 -18.97 8.73 15.23
CA LYS A 348 -18.51 9.76 16.16
C LYS A 348 -17.60 10.80 15.51
N SER A 349 -16.91 10.43 14.42
CA SER A 349 -15.98 11.34 13.75
C SER A 349 -16.70 12.49 13.07
N GLU A 350 -17.92 12.28 12.55
CA GLU A 350 -18.72 13.32 11.90
C GLU A 350 -19.13 14.42 12.90
N GLU A 351 -19.51 14.05 14.12
CA GLU A 351 -19.81 15.02 15.19
C GLU A 351 -18.56 15.82 15.59
N LEU A 352 -17.41 15.17 15.70
CA LEU A 352 -16.15 15.83 16.05
C LEU A 352 -15.66 16.77 14.93
N LEU A 353 -15.86 16.39 13.66
CA LEU A 353 -15.58 17.25 12.50
C LEU A 353 -16.46 18.50 12.50
N ALA A 354 -17.75 18.36 12.81
CA ALA A 354 -18.65 19.50 12.94
C ALA A 354 -18.24 20.45 14.07
N ARG A 355 -17.79 19.91 15.22
CA ARG A 355 -17.25 20.74 16.31
C ARG A 355 -15.99 21.48 15.88
N LEU A 356 -15.05 20.81 15.20
CA LEU A 356 -13.84 21.42 14.68
C LEU A 356 -14.16 22.56 13.70
N ALA A 357 -15.13 22.37 12.79
CA ALA A 357 -15.56 23.42 11.85
C ALA A 357 -16.01 24.69 12.59
N VAL A 358 -16.80 24.53 13.66
CA VAL A 358 -17.26 25.66 14.50
C VAL A 358 -16.10 26.34 15.23
N GLU A 359 -15.16 25.56 15.77
CA GLU A 359 -13.98 26.09 16.47
C GLU A 359 -13.05 26.87 15.55
N LEU A 360 -12.87 26.42 14.30
CA LEU A 360 -12.07 27.13 13.30
C LEU A 360 -12.64 28.50 12.96
N VAL A 361 -13.96 28.59 12.75
CA VAL A 361 -14.66 29.86 12.50
C VAL A 361 -14.61 30.77 13.73
N LYS A 362 -14.73 30.21 14.94
CA LYS A 362 -14.62 31.00 16.17
C LYS A 362 -13.22 31.61 16.32
N ALA A 363 -12.18 30.81 16.09
CA ALA A 363 -10.80 31.26 16.14
C ALA A 363 -10.44 32.28 15.03
N ASP A 364 -11.21 32.34 13.94
CA ASP A 364 -11.07 33.36 12.88
C ASP A 364 -11.52 34.74 13.36
N LYS A 365 -12.56 34.82 14.20
CA LYS A 365 -13.13 36.08 14.70
C LYS A 365 -12.33 36.71 15.83
N ASP A 366 -11.58 35.90 16.57
CA ASP A 366 -10.77 36.32 17.71
C ASP A 366 -9.40 36.89 17.29
N ASN A 367 -9.12 36.94 15.97
CA ASN A 367 -7.85 37.27 15.35
C ASN A 367 -8.02 38.45 14.39
#